data_AF-R7T4N9-F1
#
_entry.id   AF-R7T4N9-F1
#
_cell.length_a   1.000
_cell.length_b   1.000
_cell.length_c   1.000
_cell.angle_alpha   90.00
_cell.angle_beta   90.00
_cell.angle_gamma   90.00
#
_symmetry.space_group_name_H-M   'P 1'
#
loop_
_entity.id
_entity.type
_entity.pdbx_description
1 polymer ?
#
loop_
_entity_poly.entity_id
_entity_poly.type
_entity_poly.pdbx_seq_one_letter_code
_entity_poly.pdbx_strand_id
1 'polypeptide(L)'
;MDILTGERTLSAVLSEHPGELVRTGSPNFVCSVLPSHWRSNKTLPVSFKVVALGEVKDGTKVTLNVGNDENCCGELRNAVTYMKNHVAKFNDLRFVGRSGRGKSFNLTICVQTNPPQVATFQKAIKVTVDGPREPRSKTSKYCPCHSCQE
;
A
#
# COMPACT_ATOMS: atom_id res chain seq x y z
N MET A 1 -3.71 3.99 -39.30
CA MET A 1 -3.53 3.17 -38.09
C MET A 1 -3.03 4.11 -37.03
N ASP A 2 -3.94 4.53 -36.17
CA ASP A 2 -3.77 5.65 -35.25
C ASP A 2 -2.74 5.30 -34.18
N ILE A 3 -1.61 6.01 -34.19
CA ILE A 3 -0.66 6.04 -33.10
C ILE A 3 -1.30 6.93 -32.03
N LEU A 4 -1.85 6.31 -30.98
CA LEU A 4 -2.38 7.01 -29.82
C LEU A 4 -1.24 7.76 -29.12
N THR A 5 -1.11 9.05 -29.45
CA THR A 5 -0.20 10.02 -28.85
C THR A 5 -0.54 10.21 -27.37
N GLY A 6 0.06 9.42 -26.48
CA GLY A 6 -0.11 9.62 -25.04
C GLY A 6 0.12 8.38 -24.15
N GLU A 7 0.20 7.18 -24.72
CA GLU A 7 0.46 5.97 -23.93
C GLU A 7 1.95 5.86 -23.57
N ARG A 8 2.26 5.90 -22.27
CA ARG A 8 3.58 5.51 -21.79
C ARG A 8 3.69 3.99 -21.86
N THR A 9 4.66 3.48 -22.60
CA THR A 9 4.91 2.04 -22.62
C THR A 9 5.29 1.58 -21.21
N LEU A 10 4.63 0.53 -20.74
CA LEU A 10 4.90 -0.03 -19.42
C LEU A 10 6.39 -0.35 -19.21
N SER A 11 7.06 -0.85 -20.26
CA SER A 11 8.48 -1.16 -20.25
C SER A 11 9.33 0.06 -19.87
N ALA A 12 9.02 1.24 -20.42
CA ALA A 12 9.74 2.48 -20.11
C ALA A 12 9.52 2.90 -18.64
N VAL A 13 8.28 2.83 -18.14
CA VAL A 13 7.95 3.24 -16.76
C VAL A 13 8.60 2.31 -15.73
N LEU A 14 8.63 1.00 -16.00
CA LEU A 14 9.28 0.03 -15.13
C LEU A 14 10.82 0.12 -15.20
N SER A 15 11.39 0.53 -16.34
CA SER A 15 12.85 0.71 -16.46
C SER A 15 13.36 2.00 -15.84
N GLU A 16 12.54 3.06 -15.78
CA GLU A 16 12.87 4.31 -15.06
C GLU A 16 12.98 4.07 -13.54
N HIS A 17 12.23 3.11 -13.00
CA HIS A 17 12.15 2.82 -11.57
C HIS A 17 12.19 1.31 -11.27
N PRO A 18 13.32 0.63 -11.54
CA PRO A 18 13.42 -0.82 -11.42
C PRO A 18 13.20 -1.26 -9.97
N GLY A 19 12.21 -2.12 -9.78
CA GLY A 19 11.88 -2.71 -8.46
C GLY A 19 11.03 -1.80 -7.55
N GLU A 20 10.73 -0.56 -7.93
CA GLU A 20 9.89 0.33 -7.12
C GLU A 20 8.40 0.23 -7.47
N LEU A 21 8.07 -0.17 -8.71
CA LEU A 21 6.71 -0.25 -9.23
C LEU A 21 6.30 -1.70 -9.55
N VAL A 22 5.04 -2.01 -9.29
CA VAL A 22 4.41 -3.30 -9.59
C VAL A 22 3.14 -3.08 -10.42
N ARG A 23 2.85 -4.06 -11.28
CA ARG A 23 1.59 -4.10 -12.03
C ARG A 23 0.41 -4.28 -11.07
N THR A 24 -0.67 -3.55 -11.34
CA THR A 24 -1.97 -3.83 -10.72
C THR A 24 -2.75 -4.84 -11.57
N GLY A 25 -3.94 -5.22 -11.11
CA GLY A 25 -4.90 -6.00 -11.89
C GLY A 25 -5.51 -5.24 -13.09
N SER A 26 -5.21 -3.94 -13.25
CA SER A 26 -5.58 -3.15 -14.42
C SER A 26 -4.36 -2.91 -15.30
N PRO A 27 -4.48 -3.01 -16.64
CA PRO A 27 -3.38 -2.73 -17.55
C PRO A 27 -2.98 -1.25 -17.57
N ASN A 28 -3.84 -0.35 -17.09
CA ASN A 28 -3.64 1.10 -17.20
C ASN A 28 -2.91 1.70 -15.99
N PHE A 29 -2.69 0.93 -14.92
CA PHE A 29 -2.12 1.43 -13.67
C PHE A 29 -1.03 0.52 -13.12
N VAL A 30 0.06 1.15 -12.71
CA VAL A 30 1.09 0.54 -11.85
C VAL A 30 1.13 1.30 -10.53
N CYS A 31 1.61 0.66 -9.46
CA CYS A 31 1.74 1.31 -8.16
C CYS A 31 3.03 0.94 -7.46
N SER A 32 3.37 1.66 -6.40
CA SER A 32 4.56 1.35 -5.60
C SER A 32 4.46 -0.03 -4.96
N VAL A 33 5.59 -0.73 -4.90
CA VAL A 33 5.71 -1.94 -4.09
C VAL A 33 5.48 -1.58 -2.61
N LEU A 34 4.68 -2.38 -1.92
CA LEU A 34 4.46 -2.26 -0.48
C LEU A 34 5.30 -3.31 0.27
N PRO A 35 5.72 -3.02 1.52
CA PRO A 35 6.30 -4.04 2.39
C PRO A 35 5.33 -5.22 2.55
N SER A 36 5.84 -6.44 2.49
CA SER A 36 5.00 -7.65 2.64
C SER A 36 4.36 -7.75 4.04
N HIS A 37 5.00 -7.17 5.06
CA HIS A 37 4.49 -7.08 6.43
C HIS A 37 4.85 -5.71 7.01
N TRP A 38 3.87 -5.01 7.59
CA TRP A 38 4.08 -3.71 8.21
C TRP A 38 3.34 -3.52 9.54
N ARG A 39 3.81 -2.53 10.29
CA ARG A 39 3.23 -2.11 11.57
C ARG A 39 2.04 -1.19 11.34
N SER A 40 0.93 -1.46 12.01
CA SER A 40 -0.28 -0.61 11.96
C SER A 40 0.03 0.82 12.39
N ASN A 41 -0.55 1.78 11.68
CA ASN A 41 -0.42 3.24 11.88
C ASN A 41 1.02 3.77 11.86
N LYS A 42 1.98 3.00 11.32
CA LYS A 42 3.36 3.44 11.08
C LYS A 42 3.50 3.94 9.64
N THR A 43 4.20 5.05 9.47
CA THR A 43 4.61 5.58 8.16
C THR A 43 5.32 4.50 7.35
N LEU A 44 4.99 4.39 6.06
CA LEU A 44 5.66 3.47 5.12
C LEU A 44 7.12 3.89 4.89
N PRO A 45 8.02 2.95 4.57
CA PRO A 45 9.43 3.29 4.31
C PRO A 45 9.60 4.16 3.07
N VAL A 46 8.69 4.03 2.10
CA VAL A 46 8.66 4.81 0.86
C VAL A 46 7.25 5.34 0.65
N SER A 47 7.12 6.55 0.10
CA SER A 47 5.82 7.11 -0.27
C SER A 47 5.15 6.25 -1.34
N PHE A 48 3.91 5.83 -1.09
CA PHE A 48 3.12 5.09 -2.06
C PHE A 48 2.67 5.99 -3.21
N LYS A 49 2.79 5.50 -4.45
CA LYS A 49 2.37 6.19 -5.67
C LYS A 49 1.49 5.27 -6.52
N VAL A 50 0.57 5.86 -7.25
CA VAL A 50 -0.15 5.23 -8.37
C VAL A 50 0.24 5.99 -9.63
N VAL A 51 0.65 5.27 -10.68
CA VAL A 51 1.05 5.83 -11.97
C VAL A 51 0.07 5.34 -13.03
N ALA A 52 -0.49 6.28 -13.77
CA ALA A 52 -1.31 6.00 -14.94
C ALA A 52 -0.42 5.83 -16.18
N LEU A 53 -0.65 4.77 -16.95
CA LEU A 53 0.02 4.53 -18.22
C LEU A 53 -0.74 5.15 -19.41
N GLY A 54 -2.06 5.27 -19.26
CA GLY A 54 -2.92 6.02 -20.17
C GLY A 54 -3.19 7.45 -19.70
N GLU A 55 -4.04 8.15 -20.45
CA GLU A 55 -4.42 9.53 -20.14
C GLU A 55 -5.36 9.59 -18.93
N VAL A 56 -4.94 10.32 -17.90
CA VAL A 56 -5.77 10.68 -16.74
C VAL A 56 -5.54 12.15 -16.47
N LYS A 57 -6.63 12.94 -16.45
CA LYS A 57 -6.56 14.38 -16.25
C LYS A 57 -5.96 14.70 -14.88
N ASP A 58 -5.13 15.74 -14.83
CA ASP A 58 -4.65 16.30 -13.57
C ASP A 58 -5.83 16.77 -12.71
N GLY A 59 -5.69 16.63 -11.39
CA GLY A 59 -6.77 16.88 -10.44
C GLY A 59 -7.80 15.74 -10.34
N THR A 60 -7.66 14.64 -11.09
CA THR A 60 -8.53 13.46 -10.90
C THR A 60 -8.28 12.86 -9.51
N LYS A 61 -9.35 12.71 -8.72
CA LYS A 61 -9.26 12.12 -7.38
C LYS A 61 -8.87 10.65 -7.48
N VAL A 62 -7.93 10.24 -6.65
CA VAL A 62 -7.53 8.85 -6.47
C VAL A 62 -7.73 8.47 -5.01
N THR A 63 -8.45 7.38 -4.76
CA THR A 63 -8.68 6.84 -3.42
C THR A 63 -8.19 5.42 -3.30
N LEU A 64 -7.76 5.05 -2.10
CA LEU A 64 -7.35 3.70 -1.75
C LEU A 64 -8.33 3.10 -0.74
N ASN A 65 -8.65 1.84 -0.93
CA ASN A 65 -9.39 1.03 0.02
C ASN A 65 -8.63 -0.27 0.24
N VAL A 66 -8.77 -0.88 1.42
CA VAL A 66 -8.22 -2.21 1.69
C VAL A 66 -9.27 -3.13 2.27
N GLY A 67 -9.16 -4.41 1.94
CA GLY A 67 -10.04 -5.42 2.50
C GLY A 67 -9.54 -6.84 2.27
N ASN A 68 -10.06 -7.76 3.09
CA ASN A 68 -9.95 -9.20 2.92
C ASN A 68 -11.09 -9.90 3.70
N ASP A 69 -11.03 -11.22 3.80
CA ASP A 69 -12.08 -12.02 4.45
C ASP A 69 -12.22 -11.78 5.96
N GLU A 70 -11.18 -11.30 6.66
CA GLU A 70 -11.27 -10.97 8.11
C GLU A 70 -11.69 -9.54 8.37
N ASN A 71 -11.30 -8.64 7.48
CA ASN A 71 -11.60 -7.23 7.60
C ASN A 71 -11.94 -6.70 6.21
N CYS A 72 -13.24 -6.68 5.92
CA CYS A 72 -13.75 -6.30 4.60
C CYS A 72 -13.46 -4.82 4.26
N CYS A 73 -13.33 -3.96 5.28
CA CYS A 73 -13.12 -2.52 5.13
C CYS A 73 -12.04 -2.06 6.12
N GLY A 74 -10.78 -2.34 5.79
CA GLY A 74 -9.67 -1.94 6.63
C GLY A 74 -9.46 -0.42 6.63
N GLU A 75 -9.22 0.14 7.82
CA GLU A 75 -9.02 1.58 7.99
C GLU A 75 -7.65 2.02 7.45
N LEU A 76 -7.63 3.13 6.71
CA LEU A 76 -6.44 3.79 6.20
C LEU A 76 -6.43 5.26 6.64
N ARG A 77 -5.23 5.84 6.75
CA ARG A 77 -5.03 7.30 6.88
C ARG A 77 -4.34 7.83 5.64
N ASN A 78 -4.73 9.03 5.21
CA ASN A 78 -4.19 9.70 4.03
C ASN A 78 -4.36 8.86 2.75
N ALA A 79 -5.51 8.19 2.63
CA ALA A 79 -5.86 7.29 1.53
C ALA A 79 -6.48 8.00 0.31
N VAL A 80 -6.43 9.33 0.27
CA VAL A 80 -6.97 10.16 -0.80
C VAL A 80 -5.88 11.09 -1.29
N THR A 81 -5.72 11.18 -2.61
CA THR A 81 -4.84 12.15 -3.27
C THR A 81 -5.41 12.50 -4.65
N TYR A 82 -4.66 13.27 -5.43
CA TYR A 82 -5.05 13.71 -6.76
C TYR A 82 -3.96 13.37 -7.76
N MET A 83 -4.37 13.00 -8.98
CA MET A 83 -3.48 12.75 -10.09
C MET A 83 -2.79 14.06 -10.51
N LYS A 84 -1.48 14.00 -10.73
CA LYS A 84 -0.70 15.10 -11.30
C LYS A 84 0.42 14.56 -12.15
N ASN A 85 0.50 14.98 -13.42
CA ASN A 85 1.48 14.47 -14.38
C ASN A 85 1.49 12.92 -14.43
N HIS A 86 0.29 12.31 -14.51
CA HIS A 86 0.08 10.85 -14.48
C HIS A 86 0.51 10.14 -13.19
N VAL A 87 0.87 10.87 -12.12
CA VAL A 87 1.25 10.29 -10.82
C VAL A 87 0.37 10.83 -9.70
N ALA A 88 -0.23 9.91 -8.95
CA ALA A 88 -0.93 10.16 -7.70
C ALA A 88 -0.04 9.73 -6.54
N LYS A 89 0.62 10.69 -5.88
CA LYS A 89 1.51 10.45 -4.74
C LYS A 89 0.74 10.61 -3.43
N PHE A 90 0.78 9.58 -2.59
CA PHE A 90 0.14 9.60 -1.28
C PHE A 90 1.15 10.08 -0.23
N ASN A 91 0.82 11.17 0.45
CA ASN A 91 1.63 11.71 1.52
C ASN A 91 1.32 10.96 2.82
N ASP A 92 2.33 10.26 3.37
CA ASP A 92 2.21 9.53 4.64
C ASP A 92 0.98 8.60 4.68
N LEU A 93 0.77 7.80 3.63
CA LEU A 93 -0.23 6.73 3.64
C LEU A 93 0.05 5.78 4.81
N ARG A 94 -0.97 5.46 5.60
CA ARG A 94 -0.86 4.48 6.69
C ARG A 94 -2.00 3.49 6.69
N PHE A 95 -1.67 2.26 7.04
CA PHE A 95 -2.64 1.20 7.30
C PHE A 95 -2.94 1.14 8.79
N VAL A 96 -4.15 1.46 9.21
CA VAL A 96 -4.57 1.46 10.62
C VAL A 96 -5.22 0.12 10.97
N GLY A 97 -6.13 -0.34 10.12
CA GLY A 97 -6.76 -1.65 10.25
C GLY A 97 -5.74 -2.78 10.16
N ARG A 98 -5.97 -3.86 10.91
CA ARG A 98 -5.14 -5.08 10.85
C ARG A 98 -5.72 -6.05 9.84
N SER A 99 -4.86 -6.78 9.14
CA SER A 99 -5.27 -7.71 8.07
C SER A 99 -5.54 -9.13 8.56
N GLY A 100 -5.21 -9.46 9.81
CA GLY A 100 -5.38 -10.80 10.35
C GLY A 100 -4.10 -11.61 10.51
N ARG A 101 -4.17 -12.71 11.27
CA ARG A 101 -3.01 -13.59 11.48
C ARG A 101 -2.70 -14.34 10.18
N GLY A 102 -1.53 -14.07 9.60
CA GLY A 102 -1.08 -14.74 8.37
C GLY A 102 -1.84 -14.31 7.11
N LYS A 103 -2.68 -13.27 7.19
CA LYS A 103 -3.49 -12.77 6.07
C LYS A 103 -3.01 -11.40 5.62
N SER A 104 -3.09 -11.15 4.32
CA SER A 104 -2.77 -9.85 3.71
C SER A 104 -4.04 -9.15 3.28
N PHE A 105 -4.01 -7.82 3.22
CA PHE A 105 -5.03 -7.05 2.54
C PHE A 105 -4.88 -7.12 1.03
N ASN A 106 -6.00 -7.07 0.33
CA ASN A 106 -6.07 -6.62 -1.05
C ASN A 106 -6.27 -5.11 -1.05
N LEU A 107 -5.52 -4.39 -1.85
CA LEU A 107 -5.64 -2.93 -2.02
C LEU A 107 -6.45 -2.65 -3.29
N THR A 108 -7.47 -1.81 -3.17
CA THR A 108 -8.30 -1.33 -4.28
C THR A 108 -8.01 0.13 -4.51
N ILE A 109 -7.56 0.46 -5.72
CA ILE A 109 -7.27 1.82 -6.19
C ILE A 109 -8.46 2.26 -7.03
N CYS A 110 -9.14 3.33 -6.61
CA CYS A 110 -10.24 3.93 -7.36
C CYS A 110 -9.79 5.27 -7.94
N VAL A 111 -9.86 5.40 -9.26
CA VAL A 111 -9.53 6.62 -10.00
C VAL A 111 -10.82 7.22 -10.54
N GLN A 112 -11.17 8.42 -10.09
CA GLN A 112 -12.47 9.06 -10.34
C GLN A 112 -12.53 9.73 -11.72
N THR A 113 -12.21 8.99 -12.78
CA THR A 113 -12.51 9.37 -14.17
C THR A 113 -14.00 9.20 -14.48
N ASN A 114 -14.42 9.57 -15.69
CA ASN A 114 -15.76 9.29 -16.20
C ASN A 114 -15.66 8.47 -17.51
N PRO A 115 -15.89 7.13 -17.48
CA PRO A 115 -16.31 6.33 -16.33
C PRO A 115 -15.20 6.11 -15.27
N PRO A 116 -15.54 5.81 -14.01
CA PRO A 116 -14.55 5.49 -12.97
C PRO A 116 -13.72 4.26 -13.33
N GLN A 117 -12.42 4.31 -13.03
CA GLN A 117 -11.51 3.18 -13.23
C GLN A 117 -11.09 2.60 -11.89
N VAL A 118 -10.99 1.27 -11.83
CA VAL A 118 -10.61 0.54 -10.62
C VAL A 118 -9.46 -0.42 -10.94
N ALA A 119 -8.45 -0.43 -10.07
CA ALA A 119 -7.32 -1.33 -10.14
C ALA A 119 -7.12 -2.02 -8.80
N THR A 120 -6.74 -3.29 -8.81
CA THR A 120 -6.54 -4.07 -7.58
C THR A 120 -5.09 -4.53 -7.45
N PHE A 121 -4.56 -4.47 -6.24
CA PHE A 121 -3.28 -5.06 -5.88
C PHE A 121 -3.55 -6.15 -4.84
N GLN A 122 -3.53 -7.40 -5.31
CA GLN A 122 -3.86 -8.57 -4.50
C GLN A 122 -2.75 -8.92 -3.52
N LYS A 123 -3.12 -9.36 -2.32
CA LYS A 123 -2.20 -9.76 -1.24
C LYS A 123 -1.10 -8.71 -0.98
N ALA A 124 -1.43 -7.43 -1.12
CA ALA A 124 -0.52 -6.31 -1.14
C ALA A 124 0.33 -6.17 0.14
N ILE A 125 -0.29 -6.35 1.31
CA ILE A 125 0.38 -6.09 2.60
C ILE A 125 -0.29 -6.81 3.76
N LYS A 126 0.51 -7.45 4.62
CA LYS A 126 0.06 -7.92 5.94
C LYS A 126 0.28 -6.82 6.97
N VAL A 127 -0.75 -6.47 7.74
CA VAL A 127 -0.69 -5.40 8.74
C VAL A 127 -0.99 -5.96 10.13
N THR A 128 -0.03 -5.81 11.06
CA THR A 128 -0.17 -6.23 12.45
C THR A 128 0.27 -5.13 13.41
N VAL A 129 0.01 -5.29 14.71
CA VAL A 129 0.35 -4.30 15.75
C VAL A 129 1.85 -4.02 15.81
N ASP A 130 2.67 -5.06 15.72
CA ASP A 130 4.13 -4.93 15.82
C ASP A 130 4.79 -4.71 14.44
N GLY A 131 4.18 -5.20 13.37
CA GLY A 131 4.87 -5.33 12.08
C GLY A 131 5.98 -6.38 12.12
N PRO A 132 6.98 -6.29 11.22
CA PRO A 132 8.20 -7.07 11.31
C PRO A 132 8.92 -6.78 12.63
N ARG A 133 9.21 -7.82 13.41
CA ARG A 133 9.84 -7.71 14.72
C ARG A 133 10.77 -8.89 14.95
N GLU A 134 11.91 -8.65 15.58
CA GLU A 134 12.79 -9.71 16.07
C GLU A 134 12.06 -10.65 17.02
N PRO A 135 12.44 -11.95 17.10
CA PRO A 135 11.93 -12.86 18.10
C PRO A 135 12.09 -12.23 19.49
N ARG A 136 11.02 -12.24 20.29
CA ARG A 136 11.09 -11.71 21.65
C ARG A 136 12.00 -12.62 22.47
N SER A 137 13.20 -12.16 22.81
CA SER A 137 14.10 -12.86 23.74
C SER A 137 13.37 -13.08 25.05
N LYS A 138 13.19 -14.34 25.46
CA LYS A 138 12.69 -14.68 26.80
C LYS A 138 13.79 -14.38 27.80
N THR A 139 13.96 -13.12 28.19
CA THR A 139 14.73 -12.83 29.40
C THR A 139 13.85 -13.25 30.57
N SER A 140 14.00 -14.50 31.01
CA SER A 140 13.67 -14.89 32.37
C SER A 140 14.58 -14.08 33.28
N LYS A 141 14.14 -12.89 33.69
CA LYS A 141 14.73 -12.26 34.87
C LYS A 141 14.20 -13.06 36.04
N TYR A 142 14.98 -14.05 36.46
CA TYR A 142 14.97 -14.47 37.85
C TYR A 142 15.21 -13.19 38.67
N CYS A 143 14.17 -12.66 39.32
CA CYS A 143 14.32 -11.68 40.39
C CYS A 143 14.43 -12.48 41.68
N PRO A 144 15.63 -12.69 42.26
CA PRO A 144 15.70 -13.12 43.64
C PRO A 144 15.38 -11.89 44.50
N CYS A 145 14.10 -11.66 44.83
CA CYS A 145 13.78 -10.77 45.94
C CYS A 145 14.12 -11.49 47.24
N HIS A 146 15.35 -11.30 47.74
CA HIS A 146 15.74 -11.73 49.09
C HIS A 146 15.31 -10.69 50.15
N SER A 147 14.04 -10.26 50.15
CA SER A 147 13.59 -9.29 51.15
C SER A 147 12.11 -9.39 51.54
N CYS A 148 11.44 -10.52 51.29
CA CYS A 148 10.11 -10.78 51.83
C CYS A 148 10.09 -12.11 52.59
N GLN A 149 10.79 -12.17 53.72
CA GLN A 149 10.56 -13.17 54.78
C GLN A 149 10.79 -12.46 56.13
N GLU A 150 9.70 -12.05 56.77
CA GLU A 150 9.56 -12.04 58.24
C GLU A 150 8.47 -13.04 58.60
#